data_AF-A0A1F9NMJ0-F1
#
_entry.id   AF-A0A1F9NMJ0-F1
#
_cell.length_a   1.000
_cell.length_b   1.000
_cell.length_c   1.000
_cell.angle_alpha   90.00
_cell.angle_beta   90.00
_cell.angle_gamma   90.00
#
_symmetry.space_group_name_H-M   'P 1'
#
loop_
_entity.id
_entity.type
_entity.pdbx_description
1 polymer ?
#
loop_
_entity_poly.entity_id
_entity_poly.type
_entity_poly.pdbx_seq_one_letter_code
_entity_poly.pdbx_strand_id
1 'polypeptide(L)'
;MFMSSSVASAAVAIIHCPHPEESYLILRRAARPQDPWSGHFSFPGGRKEERDLDLLATCIRETEEETGIILSPDLLQRRLVQETAGHYVRQPVIVQPFLFSLPARLPLRLAAEEIQGAVWLAAARFRDPDHHINVEMLPGRFFPTYPVKDYYLWGFTYRLLRAILNMDSNE
;
A
#
# COMPACT_ATOMS: atom_id res chain seq x y z
N MET A 1 10.73 25.29 -19.50
CA MET A 1 11.45 24.16 -18.85
C MET A 1 10.46 23.01 -18.79
N PHE A 2 10.55 22.05 -19.71
CA PHE A 2 9.61 20.93 -19.78
C PHE A 2 9.80 20.07 -18.54
N MET A 3 8.80 20.04 -17.66
CA MET A 3 8.73 19.03 -16.61
C MET A 3 8.60 17.70 -17.33
N SER A 4 9.68 16.91 -17.34
CA SER A 4 9.60 15.50 -17.71
C SER A 4 8.46 14.90 -16.88
N SER A 5 7.39 14.44 -17.53
CA SER A 5 6.36 13.68 -16.84
C SER A 5 7.05 12.42 -16.35
N SER A 6 7.42 12.42 -15.08
CA SER A 6 8.12 11.31 -14.47
C SER A 6 7.17 10.12 -14.47
N VAL A 7 7.50 9.12 -15.30
CA VAL A 7 6.68 7.93 -15.52
C VAL A 7 6.73 7.07 -14.25
N ALA A 8 5.56 6.57 -13.81
CA ALA A 8 5.50 5.62 -12.71
C ALA A 8 6.38 4.39 -12.99
N SER A 9 7.20 4.04 -12.01
CA SER A 9 8.16 2.91 -12.07
C SER A 9 7.84 1.81 -11.06
N ALA A 10 6.73 1.95 -10.34
CA ALA A 10 6.22 0.98 -9.38
C ALA A 10 4.70 0.96 -9.39
N ALA A 11 4.11 -0.13 -8.89
CA ALA A 11 2.68 -0.29 -8.76
C ALA A 11 2.31 -0.94 -7.44
N VAL A 12 1.12 -0.62 -6.92
CA VAL A 12 0.58 -1.22 -5.70
C VAL A 12 -0.88 -1.62 -5.87
N ALA A 13 -1.24 -2.73 -5.22
CA ALA A 13 -2.61 -3.26 -5.18
C ALA A 13 -3.29 -2.83 -3.88
N ILE A 14 -4.29 -1.95 -3.96
CA ILE A 14 -5.25 -1.81 -2.87
C ILE A 14 -6.28 -2.91 -3.01
N ILE A 15 -6.19 -3.93 -2.16
CA ILE A 15 -7.10 -5.09 -2.19
C ILE A 15 -8.19 -4.88 -1.16
N HIS A 16 -9.39 -4.58 -1.64
CA HIS A 16 -10.61 -4.42 -0.86
C HIS A 16 -11.39 -5.74 -0.78
N CYS A 17 -11.98 -6.03 0.37
CA CYS A 17 -12.93 -7.13 0.58
C CYS A 17 -14.15 -6.59 1.36
N PRO A 18 -15.39 -6.73 0.86
CA PRO A 18 -16.59 -6.28 1.57
C PRO A 18 -17.04 -7.24 2.68
N HIS A 19 -16.58 -8.51 2.66
CA HIS A 19 -17.02 -9.56 3.58
C HIS A 19 -15.85 -10.26 4.29
N PRO A 20 -16.03 -10.73 5.54
CA PRO A 20 -17.25 -10.61 6.38
C PRO A 20 -17.52 -9.19 6.89
N GLU A 21 -16.54 -8.29 6.77
CA GLU A 21 -16.64 -6.86 7.02
C GLU A 21 -15.75 -6.14 6.00
N GLU A 22 -16.10 -4.88 5.65
CA GLU A 22 -15.31 -4.05 4.74
C GLU A 22 -13.86 -3.92 5.24
N SER A 23 -12.90 -4.39 4.46
CA SER A 23 -11.49 -4.50 4.88
C SER A 23 -10.52 -4.34 3.72
N TYR A 24 -9.28 -3.97 4.08
CA TYR A 24 -8.18 -3.81 3.15
C TYR A 24 -6.98 -4.67 3.57
N LEU A 25 -6.34 -5.34 2.61
CA LEU A 25 -5.11 -6.09 2.89
C LEU A 25 -3.94 -5.13 3.06
N ILE A 26 -3.28 -5.20 4.22
CA ILE A 26 -2.06 -4.47 4.52
C ILE A 26 -0.98 -5.47 4.91
N LEU A 27 0.18 -5.37 4.27
CA LEU A 27 1.34 -6.22 4.52
C LEU A 27 2.33 -5.51 5.46
N ARG A 28 3.00 -6.30 6.30
CA ARG A 28 4.15 -5.87 7.11
C ARG A 28 5.41 -6.34 6.40
N ARG A 29 6.18 -5.40 5.86
CA ARG A 29 7.46 -5.70 5.21
C ARG A 29 8.45 -6.27 6.23
N ALA A 30 9.27 -7.22 5.80
CA ALA A 30 10.35 -7.78 6.58
C ALA A 30 11.41 -6.71 6.86
N ALA A 31 12.16 -6.89 7.96
CA ALA A 31 13.25 -5.98 8.28
C ALA A 31 14.47 -6.26 7.38
N ARG A 32 14.84 -5.32 6.53
CA ARG A 32 16.01 -5.38 5.64
C ARG A 32 16.85 -4.12 5.83
N PRO A 33 18.11 -4.19 6.31
CA PRO A 33 18.91 -3.01 6.64
C PRO A 33 19.10 -1.99 5.50
N GLN A 34 19.05 -2.45 4.25
CA GLN A 34 19.27 -1.62 3.05
C GLN A 34 17.97 -1.14 2.40
N ASP A 35 16.80 -1.52 2.94
CA ASP A 35 15.50 -1.11 2.44
C ASP A 35 14.99 0.11 3.24
N PRO A 36 14.79 1.29 2.61
CA PRO A 36 14.27 2.46 3.30
C PRO A 36 12.80 2.30 3.76
N TRP A 37 12.10 1.26 3.29
CA TRP A 37 10.76 0.87 3.73
C TRP A 37 10.76 -0.37 4.62
N SER A 38 11.94 -0.79 5.09
CA SER A 38 12.14 -1.92 6.00
C SER A 38 11.17 -1.86 7.17
N GLY A 39 10.49 -2.98 7.43
CA GLY A 39 9.50 -3.06 8.48
C GLY A 39 8.15 -2.42 8.12
N HIS A 40 8.05 -1.39 7.28
CA HIS A 40 6.81 -0.60 7.16
C HIS A 40 5.58 -1.40 6.76
N PHE A 41 4.40 -0.90 7.14
CA PHE A 41 3.14 -1.40 6.61
C PHE A 41 2.86 -0.81 5.22
N SER A 42 2.56 -1.68 4.26
CA SER A 42 2.32 -1.31 2.86
C SER A 42 1.17 -2.09 2.24
N PHE A 43 0.67 -1.59 1.12
CA PHE A 43 -0.05 -2.43 0.18
C PHE A 43 0.92 -3.42 -0.49
N PRO A 44 0.44 -4.56 -1.01
CA PRO A 44 1.22 -5.38 -1.92
C PRO A 44 1.67 -4.57 -3.14
N GLY A 45 2.89 -4.81 -3.62
CA GLY A 45 3.41 -4.14 -4.80
C GLY A 45 4.91 -3.86 -4.76
N GLY A 46 5.42 -3.44 -5.91
CA GLY A 46 6.85 -3.30 -6.13
C GLY A 46 7.18 -2.53 -7.40
N ARG A 47 8.45 -2.63 -7.80
CA ARG A 47 8.96 -1.93 -8.99
C ARG A 47 8.60 -2.70 -10.25
N LYS A 48 8.39 -1.96 -11.35
CA LYS A 48 8.22 -2.55 -12.67
C LYS A 48 9.51 -3.24 -13.11
N GLU A 49 9.39 -4.48 -13.54
CA GLU A 49 10.48 -5.23 -14.18
C GLU A 49 10.40 -5.13 -15.71
N GLU A 50 11.50 -5.51 -16.38
CA GLU A 50 11.55 -5.57 -17.85
C GLU A 50 10.55 -6.57 -18.42
N ARG A 51 10.29 -7.66 -17.70
CA ARG A 51 9.30 -8.69 -18.09
C ARG A 51 7.84 -8.21 -17.98
N ASP A 52 7.58 -7.17 -17.20
CA ASP A 52 6.22 -6.67 -17.00
C ASP A 52 5.79 -5.85 -18.23
N LEU A 53 4.67 -6.24 -18.84
CA LEU A 53 4.11 -5.53 -20.00
C LEU A 53 3.74 -4.07 -19.64
N ASP A 54 3.13 -3.88 -18.48
CA ASP A 54 2.76 -2.58 -17.94
C ASP A 54 2.73 -2.61 -16.40
N LEU A 55 2.31 -1.51 -15.79
CA LEU A 55 2.22 -1.38 -14.33
C LEU A 55 1.10 -2.23 -13.71
N LEU A 56 0.06 -2.60 -14.49
CA LEU A 56 -0.97 -3.50 -14.00
C LEU A 56 -0.41 -4.93 -13.90
N ALA A 57 0.39 -5.35 -14.89
CA ALA A 57 1.12 -6.62 -14.85
C ALA A 57 2.09 -6.68 -13.66
N THR A 58 2.85 -5.60 -13.40
CA THR A 58 3.68 -5.46 -12.19
C THR A 58 2.84 -5.65 -10.92
N CYS A 59 1.72 -4.94 -10.82
CA CYS A 59 0.84 -4.99 -9.65
C CYS A 59 0.31 -6.41 -9.36
N ILE A 60 -0.15 -7.11 -10.40
CA ILE A 60 -0.67 -8.48 -10.29
C ILE A 60 0.45 -9.44 -9.88
N ARG A 61 1.61 -9.37 -10.54
CA ARG A 61 2.77 -10.21 -10.26
C ARG A 61 3.24 -10.06 -8.81
N GLU A 62 3.52 -8.83 -8.38
CA GLU A 62 4.00 -8.54 -7.02
C GLU A 62 3.00 -9.01 -5.97
N THR A 63 1.69 -8.83 -6.23
CA THR A 63 0.66 -9.34 -5.33
C THR A 63 0.72 -10.86 -5.20
N GLU A 64 0.88 -11.58 -6.30
CA GLU A 64 0.99 -13.04 -6.28
C GLU A 64 2.26 -13.49 -5.56
N GLU A 65 3.41 -12.87 -5.87
CA GLU A 65 4.71 -13.19 -5.26
C GLU A 65 4.68 -12.95 -3.74
N GLU A 66 4.18 -11.79 -3.28
CA GLU A 66 4.19 -11.40 -1.87
C GLU A 66 3.12 -12.13 -1.03
N THR A 67 1.95 -12.45 -1.62
CA THR A 67 0.77 -12.89 -0.85
C THR A 67 0.17 -14.23 -1.28
N GLY A 68 0.52 -14.73 -2.46
CA GLY A 68 -0.12 -15.88 -3.10
C GLY A 68 -1.50 -15.61 -3.68
N ILE A 69 -2.01 -14.38 -3.63
CA ILE A 69 -3.28 -13.99 -4.25
C ILE A 69 -3.07 -13.75 -5.74
N ILE A 70 -3.84 -14.46 -6.57
CA ILE A 70 -3.87 -14.26 -8.02
C ILE A 70 -4.97 -13.26 -8.35
N LEU A 71 -4.59 -12.07 -8.78
CA LEU A 71 -5.52 -11.02 -9.22
C LEU A 71 -5.85 -11.16 -10.71
N SER A 72 -7.15 -11.18 -11.05
CA SER A 72 -7.61 -11.03 -12.43
C SER A 72 -7.85 -9.55 -12.75
N PRO A 73 -7.58 -9.07 -13.98
CA PRO A 73 -8.01 -7.76 -14.46
C PRO A 73 -9.51 -7.48 -14.26
N ASP A 74 -10.38 -8.49 -14.27
CA ASP A 74 -11.82 -8.33 -14.05
C ASP A 74 -12.18 -7.89 -12.62
N LEU A 75 -11.27 -8.07 -11.67
CA LEU A 75 -11.43 -7.62 -10.28
C LEU A 75 -11.02 -6.16 -10.10
N LEU A 76 -10.37 -5.56 -11.11
CA LEU A 76 -9.93 -4.17 -11.08
C LEU A 76 -11.15 -3.24 -11.10
N GLN A 77 -11.31 -2.46 -10.04
CA GLN A 77 -12.37 -1.46 -9.95
C GLN A 77 -11.91 -0.12 -10.49
N ARG A 78 -10.67 0.28 -10.18
CA ARG A 78 -10.18 1.62 -10.51
C ARG A 78 -8.66 1.67 -10.59
N ARG A 79 -8.15 2.36 -11.60
CA ARG A 79 -6.79 2.88 -11.64
C ARG A 79 -6.78 4.27 -10.99
N LEU A 80 -6.03 4.45 -9.91
CA LEU A 80 -5.97 5.72 -9.18
C LEU A 80 -4.97 6.69 -9.81
N VAL A 81 -4.98 7.94 -9.35
CA VAL A 81 -3.96 8.93 -9.74
C VAL A 81 -2.59 8.46 -9.23
N GLN A 82 -1.56 8.66 -10.05
CA GLN A 82 -0.19 8.34 -9.66
C GLN A 82 0.27 9.24 -8.52
N GLU A 83 1.02 8.67 -7.60
CA GLU A 83 1.51 9.39 -6.43
C GLU A 83 2.97 9.08 -6.14
N THR A 84 3.64 10.04 -5.52
CA THR A 84 5.03 9.91 -5.11
C THR A 84 5.13 9.23 -3.74
N ALA A 85 5.86 8.11 -3.68
CA ALA A 85 6.26 7.47 -2.46
C ALA A 85 7.69 7.88 -2.07
N GLY A 86 7.93 7.98 -0.76
CA GLY A 86 9.28 8.25 -0.24
C GLY A 86 9.75 9.69 -0.41
N HIS A 87 8.90 10.69 -0.17
CA HIS A 87 9.29 12.12 -0.19
C HIS A 87 10.52 12.47 0.68
N TYR A 88 10.87 11.61 1.64
CA TYR A 88 12.00 11.79 2.56
C TYR A 88 13.13 10.78 2.33
N VAL A 89 13.07 10.00 1.26
CA VAL A 89 14.16 9.09 0.86
C VAL A 89 14.97 9.72 -0.28
N ARG A 90 16.21 9.27 -0.49
CA ARG A 90 17.12 9.85 -1.50
C ARG A 90 16.57 9.78 -2.92
N GLN A 91 15.77 8.77 -3.23
CA GLN A 91 15.21 8.53 -4.55
C GLN A 91 13.71 8.23 -4.41
N PRO A 92 12.84 9.26 -4.47
CA PRO A 92 11.41 9.05 -4.45
C PRO A 92 10.98 8.25 -5.69
N VAL A 93 9.89 7.49 -5.54
CA VAL A 93 9.36 6.60 -6.58
C VAL A 93 7.95 7.05 -6.93
N ILE A 94 7.62 7.09 -8.21
CA ILE A 94 6.25 7.34 -8.65
C ILE A 94 5.54 6.02 -8.79
N VAL A 95 4.46 5.90 -8.06
CA VAL A 95 3.71 4.67 -7.88
C VAL A 95 2.35 4.83 -8.54
N GLN A 96 1.94 3.80 -9.28
CA GLN A 96 0.60 3.66 -9.81
C GLN A 96 -0.25 2.76 -8.90
N PRO A 97 -1.24 3.29 -8.17
CA PRO A 97 -2.11 2.48 -7.35
C PRO A 97 -3.29 1.92 -8.17
N PHE A 98 -3.67 0.69 -7.87
CA PHE A 98 -4.81 0.00 -8.46
C PHE A 98 -5.73 -0.55 -7.36
N LEU A 99 -7.01 -0.22 -7.43
CA LEU A 99 -8.02 -0.72 -6.50
C LEU A 99 -8.67 -1.98 -7.07
N PHE A 100 -8.48 -3.10 -6.39
CA PHE A 100 -9.14 -4.37 -6.67
C PHE A 100 -10.20 -4.65 -5.61
N SER A 101 -11.28 -5.32 -6.01
CA SER A 101 -12.30 -5.82 -5.07
C SER A 101 -12.42 -7.32 -5.18
N LEU A 102 -12.07 -8.03 -4.11
CA LEU A 102 -12.28 -9.47 -3.99
C LEU A 102 -13.64 -9.73 -3.32
N PRO A 103 -14.35 -10.80 -3.72
CA PRO A 103 -15.63 -11.15 -3.11
C PRO A 103 -15.51 -11.62 -1.66
N ALA A 104 -14.35 -12.17 -1.28
CA ALA A 104 -14.04 -12.62 0.07
C ALA A 104 -12.53 -12.59 0.31
N ARG A 105 -12.15 -12.57 1.60
CA ARG A 105 -10.74 -12.71 2.02
C ARG A 105 -10.20 -14.07 1.59
N LEU A 106 -9.08 -14.10 0.90
CA LEU A 106 -8.40 -15.33 0.49
C LEU A 106 -7.34 -15.73 1.53
N PRO A 107 -7.02 -17.03 1.66
CA PRO A 107 -5.86 -17.49 2.41
C PRO A 107 -4.58 -16.88 1.85
N LEU A 108 -3.68 -16.44 2.74
CA LEU A 108 -2.42 -15.82 2.36
C LEU A 108 -1.29 -16.85 2.43
N ARG A 109 -0.45 -16.86 1.40
CA ARG A 109 0.86 -17.54 1.40
C ARG A 109 1.92 -16.46 1.25
N LEU A 110 2.40 -15.97 2.38
CA LEU A 110 3.32 -14.83 2.42
C LEU A 110 4.73 -15.25 1.98
N ALA A 111 5.38 -14.43 1.14
CA ALA A 111 6.81 -14.54 0.89
C ALA A 111 7.59 -14.11 2.12
N ALA A 112 7.92 -15.04 3.01
CA ALA A 112 8.49 -14.76 4.33
C ALA A 112 9.81 -13.96 4.31
N GLU A 113 10.56 -13.99 3.20
CA GLU A 113 11.77 -13.20 3.01
C GLU A 113 11.49 -11.69 2.88
N GLU A 114 10.30 -11.33 2.39
CA GLU A 114 9.89 -9.95 2.07
C GLU A 114 8.78 -9.44 2.97
N ILE A 115 7.90 -10.33 3.40
CA ILE A 115 6.69 -10.03 4.15
C ILE A 115 6.67 -10.87 5.43
N GLN A 116 6.85 -10.21 6.57
CA GLN A 116 6.85 -10.88 7.88
C GLN A 116 5.44 -11.03 8.49
N GLY A 117 4.44 -10.37 7.90
CA GLY A 117 3.06 -10.49 8.36
C GLY A 117 2.07 -9.75 7.49
N ALA A 118 0.79 -9.95 7.77
CA ALA A 118 -0.30 -9.25 7.11
C ALA A 118 -1.45 -8.99 8.09
N VAL A 119 -2.31 -8.04 7.74
CA VAL A 119 -3.57 -7.78 8.41
C VAL A 119 -4.65 -7.48 7.37
N TRP A 120 -5.86 -7.95 7.63
CA TRP A 120 -7.07 -7.39 7.02
C TRP A 120 -7.54 -6.26 7.92
N LEU A 121 -7.27 -5.02 7.51
CA LEU A 121 -7.61 -3.83 8.30
C LEU A 121 -9.06 -3.45 8.03
N ALA A 122 -9.90 -3.53 9.06
CA ALA A 122 -11.31 -3.16 8.97
C ALA A 122 -11.48 -1.67 8.67
N ALA A 123 -12.24 -1.34 7.63
CA ALA A 123 -12.46 0.02 7.16
C ALA A 123 -13.13 0.89 8.23
N ALA A 124 -14.13 0.36 8.93
CA ALA A 124 -14.82 1.06 10.02
C ALA A 124 -13.84 1.47 11.14
N ARG A 125 -12.93 0.57 11.52
CA ARG A 125 -11.94 0.82 12.58
C ARG A 125 -10.89 1.85 12.14
N PHE A 126 -10.53 1.89 10.87
CA PHE A 126 -9.63 2.91 10.32
C PHE A 126 -10.33 4.26 10.14
N ARG A 127 -11.64 4.30 9.83
CA ARG A 127 -12.40 5.56 9.71
C ARG A 127 -12.56 6.32 11.02
N ASP A 128 -12.49 5.64 12.15
CA ASP A 128 -12.59 6.25 13.47
C ASP A 128 -11.41 7.22 13.71
N PRO A 129 -11.68 8.54 13.84
CA PRO A 129 -10.64 9.55 14.00
C PRO A 129 -9.84 9.39 15.30
N ASP A 130 -10.42 8.80 16.35
CA ASP A 130 -9.76 8.65 17.65
C ASP A 130 -8.65 7.58 17.62
N HIS A 131 -8.59 6.77 16.56
CA HIS A 131 -7.53 5.79 16.34
C HIS A 131 -6.30 6.36 15.61
N HIS A 132 -6.28 7.65 15.26
CA HIS A 132 -5.16 8.27 14.57
C HIS A 132 -4.37 9.15 15.52
N ILE A 133 -3.05 8.96 15.53
CA ILE A 133 -2.15 9.70 16.42
C ILE A 133 -0.95 10.24 15.64
N ASN A 134 -0.41 11.38 16.09
CA ASN A 134 0.83 11.92 15.55
C ASN A 134 2.02 11.30 16.26
N VAL A 135 2.91 10.66 15.50
CA VAL A 135 4.11 9.99 16.01
C VAL A 135 5.34 10.50 15.27
N GLU A 136 6.45 10.63 15.98
CA GLU A 136 7.75 10.95 15.38
C GLU A 136 8.24 9.74 14.58
N MET A 137 8.09 9.79 13.25
CA MET A 137 8.53 8.70 12.35
C MET A 137 9.90 8.96 11.74
N LEU A 138 10.36 10.22 11.76
CA LEU A 138 11.68 10.64 11.35
C LEU A 138 12.22 11.62 12.39
N PRO A 139 13.55 11.74 12.57
CA PRO A 139 14.13 12.67 13.55
C PRO A 139 13.58 14.09 13.41
N GLY A 140 12.91 14.57 14.46
CA GLY A 140 12.29 15.89 14.56
C GLY A 140 11.01 16.07 13.72
N ARG A 141 10.41 15.01 13.18
CA ARG A 141 9.24 15.10 12.30
C ARG A 141 8.13 14.13 12.70
N PHE A 142 7.00 14.72 13.04
CA PHE A 142 5.78 14.01 13.41
C PHE A 142 4.89 13.83 12.18
N PHE A 143 4.27 12.66 12.09
CA PHE A 143 3.36 12.31 11.00
C PHE A 143 2.07 11.75 11.57
N PRO A 144 0.93 11.93 10.88
CA PRO A 144 -0.28 11.22 11.20
C PRO A 144 -0.07 9.73 10.95
N THR A 145 -0.47 8.92 11.92
CA THR A 145 -0.28 7.47 11.91
C THR A 145 -1.51 6.75 12.44
N TYR A 146 -1.63 5.49 12.06
CA TYR A 146 -2.61 4.56 12.60
C TYR A 146 -1.87 3.37 13.23
N PRO A 147 -2.03 3.09 14.54
CA PRO A 147 -1.39 1.95 15.18
C PRO A 147 -1.89 0.61 14.60
N VAL A 148 -0.98 -0.25 14.16
CA VAL A 148 -1.27 -1.60 13.67
C VAL A 148 -0.31 -2.59 14.33
N LYS A 149 -0.84 -3.48 15.17
CA LYS A 149 -0.06 -4.50 15.89
C LYS A 149 1.15 -3.88 16.63
N ASP A 150 2.36 -4.16 16.16
CA ASP A 150 3.66 -3.79 16.73
C ASP A 150 4.24 -2.48 16.18
N TYR A 151 3.54 -1.80 15.26
CA TYR A 151 4.05 -0.59 14.62
C TYR A 151 2.92 0.32 14.14
N TYR A 152 3.23 1.19 13.17
CA TYR A 152 2.34 2.20 12.64
C TYR A 152 2.17 2.04 11.13
N LEU A 153 0.93 2.19 10.66
CA LEU A 153 0.60 2.50 9.28
C LEU A 153 0.70 4.02 9.11
N TRP A 154 1.57 4.48 8.21
CA TRP A 154 1.88 5.90 8.04
C TRP A 154 2.32 6.21 6.60
N GLY A 155 2.54 7.50 6.30
CA GLY A 155 3.11 7.93 5.02
C GLY A 155 2.22 7.59 3.82
N PHE A 156 2.84 7.09 2.75
CA PHE A 156 2.18 6.83 1.46
C PHE A 156 0.95 5.91 1.60
N THR A 157 1.11 4.75 2.23
CA THR A 157 0.03 3.77 2.39
C THR A 157 -1.13 4.33 3.20
N TYR A 158 -0.82 5.05 4.29
CA TYR A 158 -1.81 5.69 5.16
C TYR A 158 -2.65 6.72 4.39
N ARG A 159 -2.00 7.62 3.63
CA ARG A 159 -2.69 8.65 2.86
C ARG A 159 -3.56 8.05 1.75
N LEU A 160 -3.06 7.06 1.02
CA LEU A 160 -3.86 6.37 0.00
C LEU A 160 -5.10 5.70 0.61
N LEU A 161 -4.97 5.07 1.77
CA LEU A 161 -6.11 4.45 2.43
C LEU A 161 -7.14 5.49 2.88
N ARG A 162 -6.72 6.64 3.41
CA ARG A 162 -7.63 7.76 3.73
C ARG A 162 -8.36 8.28 2.50
N ALA A 163 -7.64 8.48 1.39
CA ALA A 163 -8.23 8.96 0.14
C ALA A 163 -9.31 7.99 -0.39
N ILE A 164 -9.04 6.68 -0.36
CA ILE A 164 -9.99 5.65 -0.81
C ILE A 164 -11.22 5.56 0.11
N LEU A 165 -11.03 5.82 1.40
CA LEU A 165 -12.10 5.83 2.39
C LEU A 165 -12.83 7.18 2.51
N ASN A 166 -12.50 8.15 1.64
CA ASN A 166 -13.04 9.52 1.65
C ASN A 166 -12.88 10.21 3.02
N MET A 167 -11.76 9.97 3.68
CA MET A 167 -11.44 10.57 4.99
C MET A 167 -10.67 11.89 4.88
N ASP A 168 -10.26 12.28 3.68
CA ASP A 168 -9.67 13.58 3.45
C ASP A 168 -10.78 14.61 3.62
N SER A 169 -10.71 15.36 4.72
CA SER A 169 -11.58 16.50 4.95
C SER A 169 -11.49 17.42 3.73
N ASN A 170 -12.63 17.91 3.24
CA ASN A 170 -12.64 19.16 2.49
C ASN A 170 -12.05 20.22 3.45
N GLU A 171 -10.74 20.46 3.38
CA GLU A 171 -10.14 21.69 3.86
C GLU A 171 -10.48 22.83 2.89
#